data_AF-A0A7Y5AAZ0-F1
#
_entry.id   AF-A0A7Y5AAZ0-F1
#
_cell.length_a   1.000
_cell.length_b   1.000
_cell.length_c   1.000
_cell.angle_alpha   90.00
_cell.angle_beta   90.00
_cell.angle_gamma   90.00
#
_symmetry.space_group_name_H-M   'P 1'
#
loop_
_entity.id
_entity.type
_entity.pdbx_description
1 polymer ?
#
loop_
_entity_poly.entity_id
_entity_poly.type
_entity_poly.pdbx_seq_one_letter_code
_entity_poly.pdbx_strand_id
1 'polypeptide(L)' 'MERICRLLNDALTPYQTHLGLADASGNRQLTVHDRLAGITLRRTVSERQLQEQRLLIDLVDGLHRDLQ' A
#
# COMPACT_ATOMS: atom_id res chain seq x y z
N MET A 1 -14.25 1.94 -0.25
CA MET A 1 -12.84 1.59 0.03
C MET A 1 -12.07 0.98 -1.17
N GLU A 2 -12.69 0.63 -2.31
CA GLU A 2 -11.99 -0.11 -3.38
C GLU A 2 -11.02 0.73 -4.24
N ARG A 3 -11.21 2.05 -4.30
CA ARG A 3 -10.43 2.93 -5.17
C ARG A 3 -8.94 2.99 -4.79
N ILE A 4 -8.64 3.00 -3.48
CA ILE A 4 -7.25 3.08 -2.98
C ILE A 4 -6.49 1.80 -3.28
N CYS A 5 -7.08 0.62 -3.00
CA CYS A 5 -6.46 -0.66 -3.34
C CYS A 5 -6.16 -0.73 -4.84
N ARG A 6 -7.11 -0.30 -5.69
CA ARG A 6 -6.91 -0.29 -7.14
C ARG A 6 -5.78 0.64 -7.57
N LEU A 7 -5.73 1.87 -7.03
CA LEU A 7 -4.66 2.84 -7.31
C LEU A 7 -3.28 2.32 -6.90
N LEU A 8 -3.18 1.71 -5.72
CA LEU A 8 -1.93 1.13 -5.23
C LEU A 8 -1.46 -0.01 -6.14
N ASN A 9 -2.35 -0.91 -6.55
CA ASN A 9 -2.01 -2.00 -7.48
C ASN A 9 -1.62 -1.48 -8.87
N ASP A 10 -2.30 -0.45 -9.37
CA ASP A 10 -1.99 0.17 -10.67
C ASP A 10 -0.60 0.83 -10.65
N ALA A 11 -0.32 1.63 -9.63
CA ALA A 11 0.93 2.35 -9.49
C ALA A 11 2.14 1.46 -9.17
N LEU A 12 1.91 0.32 -8.51
CA LEU A 12 2.97 -0.62 -8.13
C LEU A 12 3.03 -1.83 -9.07
N THR A 13 2.39 -1.79 -10.24
CA THR A 13 2.45 -2.89 -11.22
C THR A 13 3.93 -3.19 -11.55
N PRO A 14 4.37 -4.46 -11.45
CA PRO A 14 3.56 -5.69 -11.37
C PRO A 14 3.35 -6.28 -9.97
N TYR A 15 3.68 -5.54 -8.92
CA TYR A 15 3.47 -5.93 -7.54
C TYR A 15 2.01 -5.79 -7.13
N GLN A 16 1.55 -6.68 -6.26
CA GLN A 16 0.18 -6.71 -5.77
C GLN A 16 0.12 -6.15 -4.36
N THR A 17 -0.73 -5.17 -4.12
CA THR A 17 -0.88 -4.59 -2.77
C THR A 17 -2.15 -5.06 -2.09
N HIS A 18 -2.02 -5.38 -0.80
CA HIS A 18 -3.09 -5.83 0.05
C HIS A 18 -3.16 -4.96 1.31
N LEU A 19 -4.32 -4.35 1.53
CA LEU A 19 -4.62 -3.60 2.76
C LEU A 19 -5.38 -4.52 3.71
N GLY A 20 -4.72 -4.87 4.82
CA GLY A 20 -5.33 -5.57 5.93
C GLY A 20 -6.33 -4.71 6.71
N LEU A 21 -6.91 -5.33 7.74
CA LEU A 21 -7.88 -4.69 8.62
C LEU A 21 -7.27 -3.47 9.34
N ALA A 22 -8.12 -2.50 9.65
CA ALA A 22 -7.72 -1.38 10.49
C ALA A 22 -7.65 -1.84 11.95
N ASP A 23 -6.54 -1.53 12.60
CA ASP A 23 -6.34 -1.74 14.03
C ASP A 23 -7.11 -0.68 14.84
N ALA A 24 -7.13 -0.79 16.17
CA ALA A 24 -7.85 0.12 17.06
C ALA A 24 -7.41 1.59 16.94
N SER A 25 -6.19 1.84 16.45
CA SER A 25 -5.70 3.18 16.12
C SER A 25 -6.11 3.71 14.73
N GLY A 26 -6.86 2.94 13.92
CA GLY A 26 -7.19 3.30 12.54
C GLY A 26 -6.03 3.10 11.55
N ASN A 27 -5.00 2.35 11.97
CA ASN A 27 -3.86 1.98 11.14
C ASN A 27 -4.14 0.67 10.42
N ARG A 28 -3.79 0.57 9.14
CA ARG A 28 -3.92 -0.63 8.33
C ARG A 28 -2.55 -1.20 8.00
N GLN A 29 -2.46 -2.52 7.95
CA GLN A 29 -1.27 -3.18 7.45
C GLN A 29 -1.32 -3.22 5.93
N LEU A 30 -0.40 -2.54 5.25
CA LEU A 30 -0.18 -2.65 3.82
C LEU A 30 0.88 -3.73 3.58
N THR A 31 0.52 -4.76 2.84
CA THR A 31 1.43 -5.82 2.41
C THR A 31 1.57 -5.76 0.90
N VAL A 32 2.80 -5.78 0.41
CA VAL A 32 3.13 -5.83 -1.02
C VAL A 32 3.64 -7.22 -1.34
N HIS A 33 3.04 -7.83 -2.35
CA HIS A 33 3.39 -9.14 -2.85
C HIS A 33 4.03 -9.01 -4.24
N ASP A 34 5.04 -9.81 -4.49
CA ASP A 34 5.58 -10.02 -5.82
C ASP A 34 4.63 -10.84 -6.69
N ARG A 35 4.89 -10.92 -8.00
CA ARG A 35 4.20 -11.81 -8.95
C ARG A 35 4.14 -13.26 -8.48
N LEU A 36 5.11 -13.72 -7.71
CA LEU A 36 5.17 -15.06 -7.13
C LEU A 36 4.37 -15.23 -5.82
N ALA A 37 3.56 -14.23 -5.44
CA ALA A 37 2.86 -14.14 -4.15
C ALA A 37 3.80 -14.15 -2.92
N GLY A 38 5.10 -13.93 -3.14
CA GLY A 38 6.07 -13.70 -2.07
C GLY A 38 5.86 -12.32 -1.46
N ILE A 39 5.96 -12.21 -0.13
CA ILE A 39 5.82 -10.93 0.56
C ILE A 39 7.12 -10.14 0.37
N THR A 40 7.09 -9.14 -0.51
CA THR A 40 8.24 -8.28 -0.77
C THR A 40 8.40 -7.25 0.33
N LEU A 41 7.28 -6.66 0.77
CA LEU A 41 7.29 -5.58 1.75
C LEU A 41 6.04 -5.60 2.63
N ARG A 42 6.19 -5.14 3.87
CA ARG A 42 5.06 -4.94 4.79
C ARG A 42 5.25 -3.66 5.57
N ARG A 43 4.24 -2.78 5.54
CA ARG A 43 4.29 -1.49 6.21
C ARG A 43 2.95 -1.13 6.82
N THR A 44 2.97 -0.50 7.98
CA THR A 44 1.76 0.03 8.61
C THR A 44 1.47 1.42 8.07
N VAL A 45 0.24 1.66 7.61
CA VAL A 45 -0.21 2.93 7.02
C VAL A 45 -1.47 3.40 7.73
N SER A 46 -1.52 4.67 8.08
CA SER A 46 -2.70 5.26 8.71
C SER A 46 -3.77 5.59 7.68
N GLU A 47 -5.05 5.61 8.07
CA GLU A 47 -6.13 5.98 7.16
C GLU A 47 -5.92 7.36 6.51
N ARG A 48 -5.32 8.32 7.23
CA ARG A 48 -4.96 9.64 6.67
C ARG A 48 -4.03 9.53 5.47
N GLN A 49 -3.08 8.60 5.47
CA GLN A 49 -2.17 8.40 4.33
C GLN A 49 -2.91 7.88 3.09
N LEU A 50 -4.01 7.16 3.30
CA LEU A 50 -4.83 6.60 2.24
C LEU A 50 -5.89 7.58 1.72
N GLN A 51 -6.36 8.50 2.56
CA GLN A 51 -7.33 9.53 2.19
C GLN A 51 -6.66 10.78 1.60
N GLU A 52 -5.52 11.18 2.13
CA GLU A 52 -4.78 12.35 1.65
C GLU A 52 -4.00 12.00 0.39
N GLN A 53 -4.38 12.58 -0.75
CA GLN A 53 -3.75 12.30 -2.04
C GLN A 53 -2.22 12.53 -2.03
N ARG A 54 -1.77 13.58 -1.34
CA ARG A 54 -0.35 13.94 -1.25
C ARG A 54 0.46 12.88 -0.49
N LEU A 55 -0.11 12.37 0.61
CA LEU A 55 0.50 11.29 1.39
C LEU A 55 0.43 9.95 0.66
N LEU A 56 -0.64 9.69 -0.09
CA LEU A 56 -0.77 8.49 -0.90
C LEU A 56 0.32 8.45 -1.98
N ILE A 57 0.58 9.57 -2.66
CA ILE A 57 1.63 9.67 -3.67
C ILE A 57 3.01 9.45 -3.04
N ASP A 58 3.29 10.11 -1.91
CA ASP A 58 4.56 9.93 -1.17
C ASP A 58 4.75 8.48 -0.70
N LEU A 59 3.67 7.85 -0.21
CA LEU A 59 3.65 6.45 0.17
C LEU A 59 3.95 5.54 -1.03
N VAL A 60 3.28 5.74 -2.15
CA VAL A 60 3.49 4.97 -3.38
C VAL A 60 4.92 5.13 -3.89
N ASP A 61 5.43 6.35 -3.94
CA ASP A 61 6.81 6.64 -4.36
C ASP A 61 7.83 5.95 -3.44
N GLY A 62 7.62 6.04 -2.13
CA GLY A 62 8.44 5.35 -1.14
C GLY A 62 8.40 3.83 -1.28
N LEU A 63 7.23 3.25 -1.56
CA LEU A 63 7.10 1.81 -1.82
C LEU A 63 7.80 1.42 -3.11
N HIS A 64 7.61 2.17 -4.20
CA HIS A 64 8.26 1.90 -5.49
C HIS A 64 9.79 1.92 -5.35
N ARG A 65 10.32 2.85 -4.55
CA ARG A 65 11.75 2.98 -4.27
C ARG A 65 12.31 1.86 -3.41
N ASP A 66 11.50 1.26 -2.54
CA ASP A 66 11.89 0.12 -1.71
C ASP A 66 11.85 -1.21 -2.48
N LEU A 67 10.98 -1.30 -3.50
CA LEU A 67 10.84 -2.47 -4.38
C LEU A 67 11.88 -2.54 -5.51
N GLN A 68 12.61 -1.44 -5.78
CA GLN A 68 13.53 -1.28 -6.91
C GLN A 68 14.96 -1.68 -6.55
#